data_AF-Q8RBP7-F1
#
_entry.id   AF-Q8RBP7-F1
#
_cell.length_a   1.000
_cell.length_b   1.000
_cell.length_c   1.000
_cell.angle_alpha   90.00
_cell.angle_beta   90.00
_cell.angle_gamma   90.00
#
_symmetry.space_group_name_H-M   'P 1'
#
loop_
_entity.id
_entity.type
_entity.pdbx_description
1 polymer ?
#
loop_
_entity_poly.entity_id
_entity_poly.type
_entity_poly.pdbx_seq_one_letter_code
_entity_poly.pdbx_strand_id
1 'polypeptide(L)'
;MGDPNVIKPGRLSFKNIKTYSVKGRKDLVKIKNIIDPKKAEVPDWGGEELEELIERIITARKNKRPVVWFMGAHVIKNGLSKYIIELIERGYITHIAGNGATSIHDFELAFNGGTSEDVPTAIEDGTFGMWEETGRWMNEAIQEGARNDWGFGESLAKYIERHSEKFPYKEYCVLYQAYKNGIPATYHVAIGTDIFNQHPIVDFAAIGKTSGIDFQKFCYSISRLDRGVFLNFGSAVIGPEVFLKAFSISRNLGYQTYNITTANFDLIDLGDYKKRIGYDNPHYYYRPRKNIVNRPTSRGGKGWHFCGDHKITIPNIYKKLIEKMPYVEKGIEDNV
;
A
#
# COMPACT_ATOMS: atom_id res chain seq x y z
N MET A 1 24.93 21.91 -32.83
CA MET A 1 23.70 21.11 -32.64
C MET A 1 23.31 21.20 -31.17
N GLY A 2 22.03 21.35 -30.86
CA GLY A 2 21.57 21.35 -29.45
C GLY A 2 21.69 19.96 -28.82
N ASP A 3 21.63 19.89 -27.50
CA ASP A 3 21.57 18.62 -26.77
C ASP A 3 20.30 17.84 -27.18
N PRO A 4 20.42 16.62 -27.75
CA PRO A 4 19.26 15.84 -28.22
C PRO A 4 18.33 15.38 -27.09
N ASN A 5 18.75 15.49 -25.83
CA ASN A 5 17.96 15.14 -24.65
C ASN A 5 17.19 16.34 -24.09
N VAL A 6 17.30 17.53 -24.68
CA VAL A 6 16.62 18.74 -24.18
C VAL A 6 15.47 19.10 -25.11
N ILE A 7 14.24 19.13 -24.57
CA ILE A 7 13.05 19.62 -25.30
C ILE A 7 13.16 21.13 -25.49
N LYS A 8 13.49 21.82 -24.39
CA LYS A 8 13.76 23.27 -24.30
C LYS A 8 14.56 23.52 -23.02
N PRO A 9 15.25 24.66 -22.87
CA PRO A 9 15.97 24.97 -21.64
C PRO A 9 15.12 24.73 -20.37
N GLY A 10 15.65 23.94 -19.43
CA GLY A 10 14.97 23.53 -18.20
C GLY A 10 14.02 22.32 -18.32
N ARG A 11 13.87 21.69 -19.50
CA ARG A 11 13.02 20.50 -19.69
C ARG A 11 13.71 19.42 -20.51
N LEU A 12 14.01 18.30 -19.84
CA LEU A 12 14.57 17.09 -20.46
C LEU A 12 13.50 16.30 -21.24
N SER A 13 13.93 15.61 -22.29
CA SER A 13 13.20 14.57 -23.00
C SER A 13 13.56 13.20 -22.43
N PHE A 14 12.56 12.35 -22.19
CA PHE A 14 12.77 10.98 -21.72
C PHE A 14 12.93 9.97 -22.86
N LYS A 15 12.83 10.42 -24.13
CA LYS A 15 12.82 9.54 -25.31
C LYS A 15 14.09 8.69 -25.47
N ASN A 16 15.23 9.22 -25.05
CA ASN A 16 16.53 8.56 -25.21
C ASN A 16 16.99 7.82 -23.94
N ILE A 17 16.14 7.75 -22.91
CA ILE A 17 16.42 6.93 -21.72
C ILE A 17 16.55 5.48 -22.17
N LYS A 18 17.68 4.86 -21.80
CA LYS A 18 17.95 3.46 -22.09
C LYS A 18 17.36 2.60 -20.99
N THR A 19 16.72 1.52 -21.38
CA THR A 19 16.14 0.53 -20.48
C THR A 19 16.86 -0.80 -20.64
N TYR A 20 16.77 -1.63 -19.60
CA TYR A 20 17.46 -2.90 -19.47
C TYR A 20 16.46 -3.99 -19.11
N SER A 21 16.71 -5.23 -19.56
CA SER A 21 15.84 -6.34 -19.17
C SER A 21 16.04 -6.66 -17.69
N VAL A 22 14.94 -6.75 -16.94
CA VAL A 22 14.94 -7.14 -15.52
C VAL A 22 15.46 -8.56 -15.31
N LYS A 23 15.48 -9.41 -16.34
CA LYS A 23 16.08 -10.75 -16.28
C LYS A 23 17.59 -10.73 -15.99
N GLY A 24 18.27 -9.63 -16.33
CA GLY A 24 19.68 -9.41 -16.02
C GLY A 24 19.92 -8.84 -14.61
N ARG A 25 18.86 -8.49 -13.88
CA ARG A 25 18.96 -7.82 -12.58
C ARG A 25 19.25 -8.82 -11.46
N LYS A 26 20.14 -8.42 -10.53
CA LYS A 26 20.32 -9.14 -9.27
C LYS A 26 19.24 -8.71 -8.26
N ASP A 27 18.18 -9.50 -8.15
CA ASP A 27 17.12 -9.23 -7.16
C ASP A 27 17.56 -9.53 -5.72
N LEU A 28 17.30 -8.59 -4.81
CA LEU A 28 17.59 -8.71 -3.37
C LEU A 28 16.47 -9.45 -2.61
N VAL A 29 15.24 -9.40 -3.11
CA VAL A 29 14.08 -10.09 -2.53
C VAL A 29 13.54 -11.07 -3.56
N LYS A 30 13.29 -12.32 -3.18
CA LYS A 30 12.78 -13.36 -4.08
C LYS A 30 11.58 -14.07 -3.46
N ILE A 31 10.76 -14.74 -4.29
CA ILE A 31 9.63 -15.55 -3.82
C ILE A 31 10.02 -16.60 -2.77
N LYS A 32 11.25 -17.13 -2.83
CA LYS A 32 11.78 -18.06 -1.83
C LYS A 32 11.97 -17.44 -0.44
N ASN A 33 12.00 -16.10 -0.35
CA ASN A 33 12.10 -15.35 0.90
C ASN A 33 10.72 -14.97 1.46
N ILE A 34 9.63 -15.28 0.75
CA ILE A 34 8.27 -15.02 1.24
C ILE A 34 8.02 -15.93 2.44
N ILE A 35 7.56 -15.32 3.51
CA ILE A 35 7.27 -15.99 4.77
C ILE A 35 5.91 -16.69 4.63
N ASP A 36 5.87 -17.99 4.93
CA ASP A 36 4.65 -18.78 4.89
C ASP A 36 3.93 -18.71 6.25
N PRO A 37 2.72 -18.11 6.33
CA PRO A 37 1.97 -17.97 7.58
C PRO A 37 1.66 -19.29 8.28
N LYS A 38 1.70 -20.42 7.56
CA LYS A 38 1.41 -21.76 8.10
C LYS A 38 2.64 -22.45 8.68
N LYS A 39 3.85 -21.97 8.38
CA LYS A 39 5.12 -22.59 8.79
C LYS A 39 5.99 -21.71 9.66
N ALA A 40 5.82 -20.39 9.56
CA ALA A 40 6.67 -19.45 10.27
C ALA A 40 6.38 -19.48 11.77
N GLU A 41 7.45 -19.64 12.56
CA GLU A 41 7.40 -19.38 13.99
C GLU A 41 7.30 -17.88 14.21
N VAL A 42 6.32 -17.47 15.00
CA VAL A 42 6.03 -16.06 15.29
C VAL A 42 6.36 -15.83 16.76
N PRO A 43 7.47 -15.12 17.07
CA PRO A 43 7.74 -14.71 18.44
C PRO A 43 6.58 -13.88 18.96
N ASP A 44 6.12 -14.19 20.16
CA ASP A 44 5.03 -13.43 20.77
C ASP A 44 5.45 -11.98 20.96
N TRP A 45 4.61 -11.08 20.46
CA TRP A 45 4.84 -9.65 20.53
C TRP A 45 3.51 -8.92 20.70
N GLY A 46 3.59 -7.75 21.32
CA GLY A 46 2.45 -6.88 21.59
C GLY A 46 2.24 -6.71 23.08
N GLY A 47 0.98 -6.58 23.47
CA GLY A 47 0.55 -6.34 24.84
C GLY A 47 -0.94 -5.99 24.85
N GLU A 48 -1.41 -5.43 25.95
CA GLU A 48 -2.84 -5.10 26.15
C GLU A 48 -3.40 -4.20 25.04
N GLU A 49 -2.61 -3.21 24.58
CA GLU A 49 -3.04 -2.32 23.50
C GLU A 49 -3.20 -3.05 22.16
N LEU A 50 -2.36 -4.06 21.87
CA LEU A 50 -2.53 -4.89 20.68
C LEU A 50 -3.77 -5.77 20.81
N GLU A 51 -3.98 -6.42 21.95
CA GLU A 51 -5.18 -7.23 22.20
C GLU A 51 -6.45 -6.41 22.01
N GLU A 52 -6.50 -5.17 22.52
CA GLU A 52 -7.64 -4.29 22.30
C GLU A 52 -7.84 -3.95 20.81
N LEU A 53 -6.76 -3.71 20.05
CA LEU A 53 -6.86 -3.49 18.61
C LEU A 53 -7.42 -4.75 17.91
N ILE A 54 -6.95 -5.95 18.26
CA ILE A 54 -7.44 -7.21 17.70
C ILE A 54 -8.95 -7.37 17.96
N GLU A 55 -9.41 -7.12 19.18
CA GLU A 55 -10.84 -7.18 19.51
C GLU A 55 -11.68 -6.17 18.72
N ARG A 56 -11.14 -4.97 18.48
CA ARG A 56 -11.81 -3.96 17.65
C ARG A 56 -11.86 -4.34 16.17
N ILE A 57 -10.81 -4.97 15.63
CA ILE A 57 -10.82 -5.52 14.26
C ILE A 57 -11.88 -6.61 14.15
N ILE A 58 -11.91 -7.54 15.10
CA ILE A 58 -12.92 -8.62 15.15
C ILE A 58 -14.32 -8.04 15.23
N THR A 59 -14.54 -7.07 16.11
CA THR A 59 -15.84 -6.41 16.29
C THR A 59 -16.27 -5.68 15.01
N ALA A 60 -15.37 -4.94 14.36
CA ALA A 60 -15.66 -4.28 13.09
C ALA A 60 -16.09 -5.30 12.03
N ARG A 61 -15.34 -6.39 11.87
CA ARG A 61 -15.65 -7.41 10.86
C ARG A 61 -16.91 -8.22 11.16
N LYS A 62 -17.20 -8.56 12.42
CA LYS A 62 -18.48 -9.16 12.83
C LYS A 62 -19.68 -8.29 12.46
N ASN A 63 -19.52 -6.97 12.54
CA ASN A 63 -20.53 -5.99 12.14
C ASN A 63 -20.40 -5.53 10.67
N LYS A 64 -19.69 -6.30 9.83
CA LYS A 64 -19.46 -6.00 8.40
C LYS A 64 -18.97 -4.57 8.14
N ARG A 65 -18.17 -4.02 9.06
CA ARG A 65 -17.55 -2.69 8.92
C ARG A 65 -16.19 -2.82 8.22
N PRO A 66 -15.75 -1.78 7.48
CA PRO A 66 -14.52 -1.87 6.71
C PRO A 66 -13.29 -1.97 7.62
N VAL A 67 -12.32 -2.74 7.13
CA VAL A 67 -10.92 -2.73 7.58
C VAL A 67 -10.07 -2.38 6.37
N VAL A 68 -9.50 -1.17 6.41
CA VAL A 68 -8.68 -0.58 5.35
C VAL A 68 -7.22 -0.75 5.72
N TRP A 69 -6.44 -1.37 4.84
CA TRP A 69 -5.03 -1.68 5.05
C TRP A 69 -4.17 -0.84 4.12
N PHE A 70 -3.45 0.14 4.68
CA PHE A 70 -2.47 0.94 3.96
C PHE A 70 -1.05 0.44 4.26
N MET A 71 -0.21 0.29 3.23
CA MET A 71 1.19 -0.11 3.42
C MET A 71 2.20 0.57 2.50
N GLY A 72 3.42 0.74 3.00
CA GLY A 72 4.61 1.03 2.21
C GLY A 72 5.26 -0.24 1.64
N ALA A 73 6.16 -0.03 0.67
CA ALA A 73 6.88 -1.09 -0.06
C ALA A 73 7.57 -2.15 0.81
N HIS A 74 8.07 -1.77 1.99
CA HIS A 74 8.84 -2.68 2.83
C HIS A 74 8.03 -3.85 3.39
N VAL A 75 6.70 -3.75 3.42
CA VAL A 75 5.85 -4.89 3.78
C VAL A 75 6.00 -6.01 2.74
N ILE A 76 5.96 -5.67 1.45
CA ILE A 76 6.18 -6.62 0.35
C ILE A 76 7.64 -7.11 0.33
N LYS A 77 8.61 -6.18 0.45
CA LYS A 77 10.04 -6.52 0.44
C LYS A 77 10.45 -7.43 1.59
N ASN A 78 9.75 -7.37 2.73
CA ASN A 78 10.00 -8.24 3.88
C ASN A 78 9.32 -9.62 3.75
N GLY A 79 8.75 -9.95 2.58
CA GLY A 79 8.17 -11.26 2.30
C GLY A 79 6.82 -11.51 2.96
N LEU A 80 6.06 -10.46 3.29
CA LEU A 80 4.82 -10.56 4.06
C LEU A 80 3.55 -10.66 3.20
N SER A 81 3.67 -10.75 1.87
CA SER A 81 2.54 -10.80 0.93
C SER A 81 1.53 -11.91 1.29
N LYS A 82 2.01 -13.11 1.66
CA LYS A 82 1.13 -14.23 2.03
C LYS A 82 0.27 -13.95 3.27
N TYR A 83 0.77 -13.22 4.26
CA TYR A 83 -0.04 -12.83 5.42
C TYR A 83 -1.21 -11.93 5.00
N ILE A 84 -0.92 -10.96 4.13
CA ILE A 84 -1.95 -10.04 3.64
C ILE A 84 -2.98 -10.80 2.80
N ILE A 85 -2.53 -11.68 1.90
CA ILE A 85 -3.39 -12.50 1.07
C ILE A 85 -4.30 -13.39 1.92
N GLU A 86 -3.77 -14.07 2.95
CA GLU A 86 -4.61 -14.85 3.87
C GLU A 86 -5.64 -13.98 4.59
N LEU A 87 -5.28 -12.75 5.01
CA LEU A 87 -6.24 -11.82 5.63
C LEU A 87 -7.32 -11.32 4.65
N ILE A 88 -7.00 -11.20 3.35
CA ILE A 88 -7.98 -10.92 2.30
C ILE A 88 -8.91 -12.12 2.12
N GLU A 89 -8.34 -13.31 1.96
CA GLU A 89 -9.08 -14.56 1.72
C GLU A 89 -10.00 -14.93 2.89
N ARG A 90 -9.60 -14.60 4.11
CA ARG A 90 -10.38 -14.80 5.34
C ARG A 90 -11.42 -13.71 5.60
N GLY A 91 -11.51 -12.70 4.74
CA GLY A 91 -12.51 -11.63 4.83
C GLY A 91 -12.20 -10.57 5.89
N TYR A 92 -10.97 -10.50 6.38
CA TYR A 92 -10.54 -9.45 7.32
C TYR A 92 -10.30 -8.14 6.60
N ILE A 93 -9.48 -8.14 5.55
CA ILE A 93 -9.17 -6.91 4.81
C ILE A 93 -10.23 -6.65 3.75
N THR A 94 -10.74 -5.41 3.71
CA THR A 94 -11.79 -4.99 2.78
C THR A 94 -11.32 -3.96 1.75
N HIS A 95 -10.13 -3.39 1.95
CA HIS A 95 -9.50 -2.46 1.02
C HIS A 95 -7.99 -2.51 1.23
N ILE A 96 -7.23 -2.68 0.15
CA ILE A 96 -5.76 -2.54 0.13
C ILE A 96 -5.40 -1.18 -0.46
N ALA A 97 -4.50 -0.47 0.21
CA ALA A 97 -3.94 0.79 -0.27
C ALA A 97 -2.41 0.79 -0.13
N GLY A 98 -1.71 1.44 -1.04
CA GLY A 98 -0.26 1.57 -0.96
C GLY A 98 0.30 2.82 -1.66
N ASN A 99 1.60 3.03 -1.52
CA ASN A 99 2.33 3.99 -2.37
C ASN A 99 2.79 3.32 -3.68
N GLY A 100 3.29 4.11 -4.64
CA GLY A 100 3.72 3.59 -5.94
C GLY A 100 4.76 2.47 -5.82
N ALA A 101 5.76 2.62 -4.95
CA ALA A 101 6.77 1.60 -4.69
C ALA A 101 6.17 0.26 -4.24
N THR A 102 5.10 0.26 -3.42
CA THR A 102 4.39 -0.98 -3.06
C THR A 102 3.89 -1.70 -4.31
N SER A 103 3.30 -0.99 -5.28
CA SER A 103 2.80 -1.60 -6.52
C SER A 103 3.92 -2.17 -7.39
N ILE A 104 5.08 -1.50 -7.44
CA ILE A 104 6.25 -1.96 -8.21
C ILE A 104 6.71 -3.31 -7.67
N HIS A 105 6.98 -3.40 -6.37
CA HIS A 105 7.52 -4.62 -5.78
C HIS A 105 6.55 -5.79 -5.89
N ASP A 106 5.26 -5.54 -5.71
CA ASP A 106 4.22 -6.57 -5.80
C ASP A 106 4.03 -7.06 -7.26
N PHE A 107 4.11 -6.15 -8.23
CA PHE A 107 4.02 -6.45 -9.66
C PHE A 107 5.26 -7.22 -10.15
N GLU A 108 6.46 -6.79 -9.75
CA GLU A 108 7.72 -7.49 -10.09
C GLU A 108 7.79 -8.90 -9.52
N LEU A 109 7.38 -9.10 -8.26
CA LEU A 109 7.31 -10.44 -7.69
C LEU A 109 6.40 -11.36 -8.52
N ALA A 110 5.29 -10.83 -9.04
CA ALA A 110 4.31 -11.60 -9.79
C ALA A 110 4.84 -12.12 -11.15
N PHE A 111 5.64 -11.34 -11.86
CA PHE A 111 6.17 -11.75 -13.18
C PHE A 111 7.60 -12.29 -13.14
N ASN A 112 8.44 -11.78 -12.26
CA ASN A 112 9.87 -12.09 -12.23
C ASN A 112 10.23 -13.08 -11.11
N GLY A 113 9.38 -13.23 -10.09
CA GLY A 113 9.70 -14.01 -8.89
C GLY A 113 10.75 -13.36 -7.99
N GLY A 114 11.12 -12.11 -8.30
CA GLY A 114 12.14 -11.33 -7.60
C GLY A 114 11.93 -9.83 -7.78
N THR A 115 12.35 -9.06 -6.78
CA THR A 115 12.26 -7.60 -6.76
C THR A 115 13.40 -6.97 -5.95
N SER A 116 13.52 -5.65 -6.00
CA SER A 116 14.54 -4.81 -5.36
C SER A 116 15.93 -4.98 -5.94
N GLU A 117 16.61 -3.85 -6.09
CA GLU A 117 17.97 -3.75 -6.62
C GLU A 117 18.93 -3.08 -5.64
N ASP A 118 20.21 -3.20 -5.90
CA ASP A 118 21.25 -2.46 -5.18
C ASP A 118 21.30 -1.01 -5.67
N VAL A 119 20.72 -0.11 -4.88
CA VAL A 119 20.55 1.30 -5.26
C VAL A 119 21.89 2.02 -5.49
N PRO A 120 22.91 1.91 -4.60
CA PRO A 120 24.15 2.64 -4.79
C PRO A 120 24.84 2.30 -6.12
N THR A 121 25.01 1.01 -6.41
CA THR A 121 25.66 0.56 -7.65
C THR A 121 24.88 1.01 -8.89
N ALA A 122 23.55 0.86 -8.86
CA ALA A 122 22.69 1.18 -10.00
C ALA A 122 22.58 2.70 -10.27
N ILE A 123 22.81 3.55 -9.27
CA ILE A 123 22.87 5.00 -9.49
C ILE A 123 24.18 5.38 -10.20
N GLU A 124 25.29 4.75 -9.83
CA GLU A 124 26.61 5.05 -10.42
C GLU A 124 26.67 4.73 -11.91
N ASP A 125 26.04 3.64 -12.34
CA ASP A 125 26.01 3.22 -13.75
C ASP A 125 24.76 3.69 -14.52
N GLY A 126 23.82 4.37 -13.85
CA GLY A 126 22.59 4.92 -14.43
C GLY A 126 21.50 3.91 -14.73
N THR A 127 21.60 2.67 -14.23
CA THR A 127 20.61 1.61 -14.43
C THR A 127 19.46 1.64 -13.41
N PHE A 128 19.59 2.39 -12.31
CA PHE A 128 18.61 2.41 -11.23
C PHE A 128 17.20 2.74 -11.72
N GLY A 129 16.28 1.79 -11.58
CA GLY A 129 14.88 1.94 -12.02
C GLY A 129 14.64 1.84 -13.53
N MET A 130 15.68 1.65 -14.36
CA MET A 130 15.60 1.63 -15.82
C MET A 130 15.24 0.23 -16.37
N TRP A 131 14.28 -0.46 -15.76
CA TRP A 131 13.89 -1.83 -16.13
C TRP A 131 12.75 -1.84 -17.16
N GLU A 132 12.99 -2.41 -18.34
CA GLU A 132 12.04 -2.38 -19.48
C GLU A 132 10.72 -3.05 -19.12
N GLU A 133 10.73 -4.29 -18.62
CA GLU A 133 9.49 -5.02 -18.36
C GLU A 133 8.67 -4.34 -17.25
N THR A 134 9.31 -3.90 -16.17
CA THR A 134 8.62 -3.17 -15.09
C THR A 134 8.06 -1.85 -15.59
N GLY A 135 8.88 -1.02 -16.23
CA GLY A 135 8.50 0.31 -16.69
C GLY A 135 7.46 0.29 -17.81
N ARG A 136 7.67 -0.53 -18.84
CA ARG A 136 6.77 -0.65 -19.99
C ARG A 136 5.42 -1.23 -19.58
N TRP A 137 5.39 -2.40 -18.96
CA TRP A 137 4.12 -3.11 -18.70
C TRP A 137 3.23 -2.35 -17.72
N MET A 138 3.82 -1.72 -16.69
CA MET A 138 3.04 -0.84 -15.80
C MET A 138 2.48 0.37 -16.55
N ASN A 139 3.28 1.05 -17.39
CA ASN A 139 2.77 2.19 -18.16
C ASN A 139 1.71 1.80 -19.18
N GLU A 140 1.84 0.66 -19.87
CA GLU A 140 0.82 0.13 -20.78
C GLU A 140 -0.50 -0.10 -20.03
N ALA A 141 -0.43 -0.75 -18.86
CA ALA A 141 -1.58 -0.97 -17.99
C ALA A 141 -2.24 0.35 -17.54
N ILE A 142 -1.43 1.31 -17.06
CA ILE A 142 -1.90 2.62 -16.58
C ILE A 142 -2.56 3.42 -17.71
N GLN A 143 -1.95 3.45 -18.89
CA GLN A 143 -2.51 4.14 -20.06
C GLN A 143 -3.81 3.50 -20.53
N GLU A 144 -3.89 2.17 -20.49
CA GLU A 144 -5.15 1.47 -20.76
C GLU A 144 -6.21 1.80 -19.72
N GLY A 145 -5.85 1.80 -18.44
CA GLY A 145 -6.72 2.21 -17.35
C GLY A 145 -7.28 3.61 -17.52
N ALA A 146 -6.42 4.55 -17.91
CA ALA A 146 -6.83 5.92 -18.20
C ALA A 146 -7.83 6.00 -19.36
N ARG A 147 -7.72 5.15 -20.39
CA ARG A 147 -8.69 5.10 -21.49
C ARG A 147 -10.03 4.48 -21.10
N ASN A 148 -10.04 3.59 -20.10
CA ASN A 148 -11.21 2.82 -19.69
C ASN A 148 -11.80 3.24 -18.33
N ASP A 149 -11.36 4.36 -17.77
CA ASP A 149 -11.77 4.88 -16.44
C ASP A 149 -11.56 3.88 -15.30
N TRP A 150 -10.45 3.12 -15.35
CA TRP A 150 -10.00 2.28 -14.24
C TRP A 150 -9.06 3.03 -13.30
N GLY A 151 -9.09 2.61 -12.04
CA GLY A 151 -8.12 3.06 -11.04
C GLY A 151 -6.74 2.45 -11.28
N PHE A 152 -5.67 3.04 -10.73
CA PHE A 152 -4.29 2.57 -10.93
C PHE A 152 -4.13 1.09 -10.53
N GLY A 153 -4.57 0.71 -9.32
CA GLY A 153 -4.46 -0.69 -8.87
C GLY A 153 -5.30 -1.66 -9.69
N GLU A 154 -6.52 -1.27 -10.08
CA GLU A 154 -7.37 -2.07 -10.97
C GLU A 154 -6.73 -2.28 -12.35
N SER A 155 -6.09 -1.24 -12.89
CA SER A 155 -5.41 -1.28 -14.18
C SER A 155 -4.30 -2.33 -14.19
N LEU A 156 -3.47 -2.35 -13.14
CA LEU A 156 -2.42 -3.35 -12.98
C LEU A 156 -3.01 -4.77 -12.82
N ALA A 157 -4.05 -4.94 -12.01
CA ALA A 157 -4.66 -6.24 -11.79
C ALA A 157 -5.28 -6.82 -13.08
N LYS A 158 -5.98 -5.98 -13.87
CA LYS A 158 -6.52 -6.38 -15.17
C LYS A 158 -5.43 -6.70 -16.18
N TYR A 159 -4.31 -5.98 -16.15
CA TYR A 159 -3.16 -6.30 -16.99
C TYR A 159 -2.57 -7.67 -16.65
N ILE A 160 -2.40 -7.98 -15.35
CA ILE A 160 -1.96 -9.31 -14.87
C ILE A 160 -2.94 -10.40 -15.32
N GLU A 161 -4.25 -10.18 -15.17
CA GLU A 161 -5.28 -11.15 -15.56
C GLU A 161 -5.22 -11.48 -17.05
N ARG A 162 -5.12 -10.45 -17.90
CA ARG A 162 -5.13 -10.60 -19.37
C ARG A 162 -3.85 -11.20 -19.94
N HIS A 163 -2.72 -11.01 -19.26
CA HIS A 163 -1.41 -11.50 -19.67
C HIS A 163 -0.90 -12.55 -18.70
N SER A 164 -1.78 -13.41 -18.19
CA SER A 164 -1.45 -14.35 -17.12
C SER A 164 -0.22 -15.21 -17.39
N GLU A 165 0.10 -15.49 -18.66
CA GLU A 165 1.29 -16.22 -19.08
C GLU A 165 2.60 -15.50 -18.74
N LYS A 166 2.58 -14.17 -18.63
CA LYS A 166 3.72 -13.35 -18.20
C LYS A 166 3.88 -13.30 -16.68
N PHE A 167 2.87 -13.71 -15.91
CA PHE A 167 2.83 -13.59 -14.45
C PHE A 167 2.75 -14.97 -13.76
N PRO A 168 3.81 -15.79 -13.84
CA PRO A 168 3.80 -17.16 -13.28
C PRO A 168 3.70 -17.20 -11.75
N TYR A 169 3.88 -16.08 -11.04
CA TYR A 169 3.85 -15.98 -9.58
C TYR A 169 2.73 -15.06 -9.07
N LYS A 170 1.69 -14.83 -9.88
CA LYS A 170 0.55 -13.95 -9.54
C LYS A 170 -0.19 -14.36 -8.27
N GLU A 171 -0.06 -15.59 -7.80
CA GLU A 171 -0.57 -16.05 -6.50
C GLU A 171 0.08 -15.37 -5.30
N TYR A 172 1.28 -14.81 -5.46
CA TYR A 172 1.99 -14.05 -4.41
C TYR A 172 1.72 -12.54 -4.47
N CYS A 173 1.00 -12.08 -5.49
CA CYS A 173 0.75 -10.68 -5.77
C CYS A 173 -0.48 -10.18 -5.01
N VAL A 174 -0.29 -9.34 -4.00
CA VAL A 174 -1.37 -8.85 -3.12
C VAL A 174 -2.44 -8.10 -3.92
N LEU A 175 -2.05 -7.23 -4.85
CA LEU A 175 -2.98 -6.44 -5.66
C LEU A 175 -3.87 -7.33 -6.54
N TYR A 176 -3.29 -8.39 -7.10
CA TYR A 176 -4.02 -9.32 -7.95
C TYR A 176 -4.95 -10.21 -7.12
N GLN A 177 -4.51 -10.66 -5.94
CA GLN A 177 -5.38 -11.41 -5.02
C GLN A 177 -6.52 -10.55 -4.47
N ALA A 178 -6.28 -9.26 -4.23
CA ALA A 178 -7.33 -8.30 -3.88
C ALA A 178 -8.40 -8.21 -4.98
N TYR A 179 -7.96 -8.02 -6.24
CA TYR A 179 -8.84 -8.00 -7.41
C TYR A 179 -9.65 -9.30 -7.55
N LYS A 180 -8.98 -10.46 -7.45
CA LYS A 180 -9.64 -11.78 -7.55
C LYS A 180 -10.69 -12.01 -6.45
N ASN A 181 -10.50 -11.41 -5.27
CA ASN A 181 -11.43 -11.49 -4.15
C ASN A 181 -12.48 -10.36 -4.15
N GLY A 182 -12.53 -9.53 -5.18
CA GLY A 182 -13.51 -8.45 -5.31
C GLY A 182 -13.33 -7.31 -4.31
N ILE A 183 -12.13 -7.15 -3.74
CA ILE A 183 -11.82 -6.00 -2.88
C ILE A 183 -10.99 -4.96 -3.65
N PRO A 184 -11.21 -3.66 -3.43
CA PRO A 184 -10.41 -2.61 -4.07
C PRO A 184 -8.95 -2.67 -3.59
N ALA A 185 -8.03 -2.60 -4.56
CA ALA A 185 -6.62 -2.28 -4.36
C ALA A 185 -6.34 -0.92 -4.99
N THR A 186 -5.87 0.04 -4.20
CA THR A 186 -5.56 1.41 -4.64
C THR A 186 -4.10 1.77 -4.40
N TYR A 187 -3.51 2.55 -5.31
CA TYR A 187 -2.14 3.02 -5.17
C TYR A 187 -2.07 4.54 -5.41
N HIS A 188 -1.51 5.22 -4.42
CA HIS A 188 -1.40 6.68 -4.40
C HIS A 188 0.03 7.07 -4.74
N VAL A 189 0.24 7.47 -5.99
CA VAL A 189 1.54 7.67 -6.61
C VAL A 189 1.97 9.13 -6.48
N ALA A 190 3.24 9.37 -6.15
CA ALA A 190 3.84 10.69 -6.24
C ALA A 190 4.68 10.77 -7.52
N ILE A 191 4.48 11.83 -8.31
CA ILE A 191 5.20 11.98 -9.58
C ILE A 191 6.68 12.24 -9.30
N GLY A 192 7.54 11.44 -9.92
CA GLY A 192 8.98 11.48 -9.78
C GLY A 192 9.54 10.56 -8.69
N THR A 193 8.70 9.85 -7.93
CA THR A 193 9.18 8.95 -6.86
C THR A 193 9.34 7.50 -7.28
N ASP A 194 8.63 7.08 -8.32
CA ASP A 194 8.47 5.67 -8.68
C ASP A 194 9.12 5.36 -10.03
N ILE A 195 9.78 4.19 -10.15
CA ILE A 195 10.65 3.90 -11.30
C ILE A 195 9.91 3.83 -12.65
N PHE A 196 8.61 3.50 -12.65
CA PHE A 196 7.82 3.56 -13.88
C PHE A 196 7.64 4.99 -14.42
N ASN A 197 7.94 6.04 -13.63
CA ASN A 197 7.96 7.43 -14.09
C ASN A 197 9.18 7.74 -14.98
N GLN A 198 10.22 6.91 -14.93
CA GLN A 198 11.48 7.12 -15.63
C GLN A 198 11.43 6.55 -17.06
N HIS A 199 10.47 5.68 -17.35
CA HIS A 199 10.40 4.96 -18.61
C HIS A 199 10.05 5.87 -19.81
N PRO A 200 10.63 5.67 -21.02
CA PRO A 200 10.39 6.53 -22.18
C PRO A 200 8.92 6.70 -22.60
N ILE A 201 8.08 5.68 -22.34
CA ILE A 201 6.65 5.70 -22.66
C ILE A 201 5.76 6.28 -21.55
N VAL A 202 6.34 6.90 -20.51
CA VAL A 202 5.56 7.44 -19.40
C VAL A 202 4.50 8.44 -19.87
N ASP A 203 3.29 8.28 -19.36
CA ASP A 203 2.20 9.25 -19.54
C ASP A 203 1.75 9.77 -18.16
N PHE A 204 2.21 10.97 -17.81
CA PHE A 204 1.88 11.61 -16.54
C PHE A 204 0.40 11.98 -16.42
N ALA A 205 -0.31 12.21 -17.54
CA ALA A 205 -1.75 12.45 -17.50
C ALA A 205 -2.50 11.15 -17.18
N ALA A 206 -2.08 10.02 -17.77
CA ALA A 206 -2.63 8.71 -17.43
C ALA A 206 -2.38 8.33 -15.96
N ILE A 207 -1.18 8.56 -15.45
CA ILE A 207 -0.85 8.37 -14.02
C ILE A 207 -1.75 9.24 -13.14
N GLY A 208 -1.88 10.53 -13.45
CA GLY A 208 -2.73 11.46 -12.70
C GLY A 208 -4.20 11.03 -12.69
N LYS A 209 -4.74 10.64 -13.86
CA LYS A 209 -6.13 10.17 -13.99
C LYS A 209 -6.39 8.91 -13.17
N THR A 210 -5.58 7.86 -13.38
CA THR A 210 -5.77 6.57 -12.70
C THR A 210 -5.54 6.65 -11.18
N SER A 211 -4.57 7.45 -10.72
CA SER A 211 -4.37 7.69 -9.28
C SER A 211 -5.50 8.54 -8.67
N GLY A 212 -6.07 9.48 -9.44
CA GLY A 212 -7.26 10.23 -9.04
C GLY A 212 -8.50 9.33 -8.85
N ILE A 213 -8.71 8.37 -9.76
CA ILE A 213 -9.79 7.37 -9.63
C ILE A 213 -9.55 6.48 -8.40
N ASP A 214 -8.31 6.04 -8.16
CA ASP A 214 -7.96 5.31 -6.94
C ASP A 214 -8.23 6.13 -5.68
N PHE A 215 -7.96 7.45 -5.68
CA PHE A 215 -8.31 8.32 -4.57
C PHE A 215 -9.83 8.43 -4.34
N GLN A 216 -10.64 8.47 -5.40
CA GLN A 216 -12.10 8.45 -5.27
C GLN A 216 -12.59 7.12 -4.66
N LYS A 217 -12.07 5.98 -5.13
CA LYS A 217 -12.37 4.66 -4.56
C LYS A 217 -11.95 4.55 -3.09
N PHE A 218 -10.79 5.11 -2.76
CA PHE A 218 -10.32 5.18 -1.38
C PHE A 218 -11.25 6.06 -0.53
N CYS A 219 -11.65 7.25 -1.01
CA CYS A 219 -12.64 8.09 -0.33
C CYS A 219 -13.97 7.37 -0.10
N TYR A 220 -14.44 6.58 -1.07
CA TYR A 220 -15.61 5.73 -0.91
C TYR A 220 -15.45 4.78 0.28
N SER A 221 -14.37 4.00 0.33
CA SER A 221 -14.12 3.11 1.47
C SER A 221 -13.98 3.85 2.80
N ILE A 222 -13.32 5.00 2.81
CA ILE A 222 -13.18 5.82 4.04
C ILE A 222 -14.51 6.40 4.49
N SER A 223 -15.44 6.73 3.59
CA SER A 223 -16.79 7.21 3.97
C SER A 223 -17.64 6.17 4.70
N ARG A 224 -17.31 4.88 4.57
CA ARG A 224 -17.92 3.78 5.33
C ARG A 224 -17.16 3.44 6.60
N LEU A 225 -16.11 4.19 6.97
CA LEU A 225 -15.19 3.81 8.05
C LEU A 225 -15.77 3.93 9.47
N ASP A 226 -16.99 4.47 9.65
CA ASP A 226 -17.56 4.51 11.00
C ASP A 226 -17.69 3.10 11.59
N ARG A 227 -17.25 2.94 12.85
CA ARG A 227 -17.07 1.66 13.56
C ARG A 227 -16.15 0.66 12.83
N GLY A 228 -15.41 1.12 11.82
CA GLY A 228 -14.40 0.38 11.07
C GLY A 228 -12.98 0.67 11.55
N VAL A 229 -12.02 0.13 10.81
CA VAL A 229 -10.59 0.17 11.16
C VAL A 229 -9.75 0.66 9.97
N PHE A 230 -8.82 1.56 10.25
CA PHE A 230 -7.75 1.93 9.33
C PHE A 230 -6.39 1.56 9.91
N LEU A 231 -5.61 0.77 9.18
CA LEU A 231 -4.27 0.33 9.58
C LEU A 231 -3.23 0.88 8.61
N ASN A 232 -2.13 1.43 9.14
CA ASN A 232 -1.02 1.97 8.35
C ASN A 232 0.29 1.25 8.71
N PHE A 233 0.93 0.63 7.74
CA PHE A 233 2.19 -0.12 7.91
C PHE A 233 3.31 0.52 7.09
N GLY A 234 4.29 1.12 7.76
CA GLY A 234 5.55 1.57 7.14
C GLY A 234 5.37 2.64 6.05
N SER A 235 4.33 3.46 6.17
CA SER A 235 4.08 4.61 5.28
C SER A 235 4.06 5.90 6.10
N ALA A 236 5.14 6.66 6.03
CA ALA A 236 5.34 7.85 6.86
C ALA A 236 4.75 9.14 6.27
N VAL A 237 4.46 9.17 4.95
CA VAL A 237 4.01 10.38 4.25
C VAL A 237 2.73 10.12 3.46
N ILE A 238 2.79 9.28 2.42
CA ILE A 238 1.66 9.07 1.50
C ILE A 238 0.42 8.55 2.24
N GLY A 239 0.56 7.49 3.04
CA GLY A 239 -0.57 6.88 3.77
C GLY A 239 -1.26 7.87 4.70
N PRO A 240 -0.54 8.50 5.64
CA PRO A 240 -1.10 9.49 6.54
C PRO A 240 -1.74 10.69 5.86
N GLU A 241 -1.12 11.20 4.79
CA GLU A 241 -1.66 12.37 4.10
C GLU A 241 -2.89 11.99 3.25
N VAL A 242 -2.87 10.90 2.50
CA VAL A 242 -4.04 10.43 1.71
C VAL A 242 -5.21 10.09 2.63
N PHE A 243 -4.97 9.34 3.70
CA PHE A 243 -5.99 9.01 4.70
C PHE A 243 -6.65 10.25 5.27
N LEU A 244 -5.87 11.24 5.72
CA LEU A 244 -6.43 12.45 6.32
C LEU A 244 -7.30 13.24 5.32
N LYS A 245 -6.92 13.31 4.04
CA LYS A 245 -7.74 14.00 3.03
C LYS A 245 -9.02 13.25 2.74
N ALA A 246 -8.95 11.94 2.53
CA ALA A 246 -10.14 11.11 2.33
C ALA A 246 -11.10 11.17 3.53
N PHE A 247 -10.55 11.17 4.74
CA PHE A 247 -11.32 11.29 5.97
C PHE A 247 -11.96 12.67 6.13
N SER A 248 -11.25 13.73 5.74
CA SER A 248 -11.80 15.09 5.71
C SER A 248 -12.95 15.20 4.71
N ILE A 249 -12.81 14.61 3.52
CA ILE A 249 -13.86 14.58 2.49
C ILE A 249 -15.09 13.81 2.99
N SER A 250 -14.88 12.63 3.60
CA SER A 250 -15.94 11.84 4.23
C SER A 250 -16.79 12.68 5.19
N ARG A 251 -16.14 13.35 6.15
CA ARG A 251 -16.85 14.21 7.11
C ARG A 251 -17.50 15.43 6.47
N ASN A 252 -16.84 16.03 5.47
CA ASN A 252 -17.39 17.17 4.75
C ASN A 252 -18.67 16.82 3.98
N LEU A 253 -18.76 15.60 3.46
CA LEU A 253 -19.95 15.07 2.78
C LEU A 253 -21.04 14.56 3.75
N GLY A 254 -20.85 14.69 5.07
CA GLY A 254 -21.85 14.35 6.08
C GLY A 254 -21.87 12.89 6.55
N TYR A 255 -20.91 12.06 6.13
CA TYR A 255 -20.82 10.67 6.59
C TYR A 255 -20.45 10.60 8.08
N GLN A 256 -21.00 9.60 8.78
CA GLN A 256 -20.90 9.43 10.24
C GLN A 256 -19.52 8.95 10.72
N THR A 257 -18.43 9.22 10.01
CA THR A 257 -17.08 8.69 10.31
C THR A 257 -16.44 9.36 11.53
N TYR A 258 -16.97 9.05 12.72
CA TYR A 258 -16.57 9.66 14.00
C TYR A 258 -16.10 8.64 15.03
N ASN A 259 -16.67 7.42 15.05
CA ASN A 259 -16.24 6.35 15.94
C ASN A 259 -15.35 5.36 15.18
N ILE A 260 -14.09 5.72 14.94
CA ILE A 260 -13.17 4.91 14.13
C ILE A 260 -12.01 4.34 14.94
N THR A 261 -11.52 3.19 14.53
CA THR A 261 -10.28 2.59 15.07
C THR A 261 -9.15 2.87 14.09
N THR A 262 -8.01 3.35 14.58
CA THR A 262 -6.83 3.62 13.73
C THR A 262 -5.57 3.06 14.36
N ALA A 263 -4.66 2.51 13.57
CA ALA A 263 -3.37 2.07 14.11
C ALA A 263 -2.24 2.34 13.11
N ASN A 264 -1.15 2.91 13.62
CA ASN A 264 0.10 3.05 12.89
C ASN A 264 1.12 2.02 13.39
N PHE A 265 1.78 1.34 12.47
CA PHE A 265 2.88 0.42 12.73
C PHE A 265 4.13 0.94 12.03
N ASP A 266 5.19 1.21 12.80
CA ASP A 266 6.48 1.66 12.29
C ASP A 266 7.60 1.29 13.26
N LEU A 267 8.86 1.56 12.91
CA LEU A 267 10.03 1.36 13.76
C LEU A 267 10.33 2.57 14.65
N ILE A 268 9.74 3.72 14.36
CA ILE A 268 9.96 4.95 15.13
C ILE A 268 9.27 4.83 16.49
N ASP A 269 10.04 4.88 17.58
CA ASP A 269 9.49 4.99 18.93
C ASP A 269 8.98 6.42 19.19
N LEU A 270 7.69 6.54 19.45
CA LEU A 270 7.03 7.82 19.71
C LEU A 270 6.87 8.13 21.21
N GLY A 271 7.33 7.25 22.10
CA GLY A 271 7.09 7.30 23.54
C GLY A 271 5.59 7.38 23.84
N ASP A 272 5.21 8.32 24.70
CA ASP A 272 3.79 8.67 24.86
C ASP A 272 3.27 9.33 23.57
N TYR A 273 2.72 8.52 22.68
CA TYR A 273 2.19 8.94 21.38
C TYR A 273 0.87 9.72 21.48
N LYS A 274 0.22 9.73 22.66
CA LYS A 274 -1.03 10.46 22.94
C LYS A 274 -0.74 11.89 23.42
N LYS A 275 0.44 12.13 24.00
CA LYS A 275 0.86 13.47 24.44
C LYS A 275 0.85 14.48 23.31
N ARG A 276 0.27 15.67 23.57
CA ARG A 276 0.39 16.82 22.67
C ARG A 276 1.82 17.34 22.71
N ILE A 277 2.41 17.55 21.54
CA ILE A 277 3.79 18.05 21.38
C ILE A 277 3.83 19.32 20.52
N GLY A 278 4.82 20.18 20.79
CA GLY A 278 5.08 21.43 20.08
C GLY A 278 6.02 21.28 18.87
N TYR A 279 6.31 22.39 18.21
CA TYR A 279 7.18 22.46 17.02
C TYR A 279 8.67 22.20 17.29
N ASP A 280 9.07 22.33 18.55
CA ASP A 280 10.39 22.04 19.10
C ASP A 280 10.68 20.54 19.23
N ASN A 281 9.64 19.70 19.17
CA ASN A 281 9.79 18.25 19.23
C ASN A 281 9.84 17.63 17.81
N PRO A 282 10.87 16.84 17.44
CA PRO A 282 11.01 16.27 16.10
C PRO A 282 9.86 15.32 15.71
N HIS A 283 9.24 14.62 16.69
CA HIS A 283 8.08 13.76 16.43
C HIS A 283 6.84 14.54 15.97
N TYR A 284 6.84 15.88 16.05
CA TYR A 284 5.78 16.73 15.51
C TYR A 284 5.67 16.59 13.99
N TYR A 285 6.81 16.41 13.31
CA TYR A 285 6.91 16.35 11.85
C TYR A 285 6.63 14.94 11.30
N TYR A 286 6.62 13.93 12.17
CA TYR A 286 6.25 12.58 11.81
C TYR A 286 4.72 12.46 11.65
N ARG A 287 4.26 12.46 10.40
CA ARG A 287 2.84 12.57 10.04
C ARG A 287 1.95 11.52 10.69
N PRO A 288 2.33 10.22 10.82
CA PRO A 288 1.46 9.22 11.41
C PRO A 288 1.01 9.55 12.83
N ARG A 289 1.88 10.13 13.67
CA ARG A 289 1.53 10.55 15.03
C ARG A 289 0.27 11.42 15.05
N LYS A 290 0.15 12.36 14.11
CA LYS A 290 -0.97 13.31 14.08
C LYS A 290 -2.11 12.82 13.19
N ASN A 291 -1.78 12.39 11.98
CA ASN A 291 -2.74 12.17 10.92
C ASN A 291 -3.35 10.77 10.93
N ILE A 292 -2.73 9.81 11.62
CA ILE A 292 -3.31 8.48 11.88
C ILE A 292 -3.81 8.39 13.31
N VAL A 293 -2.96 8.69 14.29
CA VAL A 293 -3.22 8.34 15.69
C VAL A 293 -4.14 9.33 16.40
N ASN A 294 -3.81 10.63 16.36
CA ASN A 294 -4.41 11.63 17.27
C ASN A 294 -5.59 12.44 16.68
N ARG A 295 -5.49 12.91 15.44
CA ARG A 295 -6.53 13.78 14.84
C ARG A 295 -7.79 13.02 14.42
N PRO A 296 -7.69 11.83 13.78
CA PRO A 296 -8.88 11.17 13.25
C PRO A 296 -9.89 10.78 14.34
N THR A 297 -9.37 10.46 15.52
CA THR A 297 -10.09 9.94 16.69
C THR A 297 -10.51 11.02 17.70
N SER A 298 -10.29 12.30 17.37
CA SER A 298 -10.56 13.44 18.25
C SER A 298 -12.04 13.64 18.63
N ARG A 299 -12.98 13.05 17.89
CA ARG A 299 -14.44 13.11 18.14
C ARG A 299 -15.04 11.76 18.54
N GLY A 300 -14.21 10.75 18.77
CA GLY A 300 -14.65 9.38 19.05
C GLY A 300 -13.66 8.33 18.52
N GLY A 301 -13.83 7.10 18.96
CA GLY A 301 -12.94 6.01 18.57
C GLY A 301 -11.59 6.03 19.30
N LYS A 302 -10.59 5.33 18.75
CA LYS A 302 -9.26 5.20 19.39
C LYS A 302 -8.16 4.95 18.37
N GLY A 303 -6.99 5.53 18.65
CA GLY A 303 -5.81 5.48 17.80
C GLY A 303 -4.60 4.93 18.55
N TRP A 304 -3.81 4.10 17.89
CA TRP A 304 -2.57 3.54 18.44
C TRP A 304 -1.37 3.82 17.55
N HIS A 305 -0.21 3.88 18.19
CA HIS A 305 1.07 3.69 17.54
C HIS A 305 1.76 2.46 18.12
N PHE A 306 2.19 1.58 17.24
CA PHE A 306 2.93 0.37 17.58
C PHE A 306 4.33 0.45 16.99
N CYS A 307 5.34 0.36 17.87
CA CYS A 307 6.74 0.30 17.50
C CYS A 307 7.18 -1.16 17.29
N GLY A 308 7.54 -1.55 16.07
CA GLY A 308 8.06 -2.90 15.81
C GLY A 308 8.25 -3.25 14.33
N ASP A 309 9.15 -4.20 14.06
CA ASP A 309 9.40 -4.73 12.71
C ASP A 309 8.14 -5.40 12.15
N HIS A 310 7.81 -5.15 10.90
CA HIS A 310 6.67 -5.77 10.21
C HIS A 310 6.72 -7.31 10.18
N LYS A 311 7.93 -7.90 10.17
CA LYS A 311 8.12 -9.36 10.30
C LYS A 311 7.74 -9.91 11.67
N ILE A 312 7.49 -9.05 12.66
CA ILE A 312 7.00 -9.42 13.98
C ILE A 312 5.54 -8.99 14.12
N THR A 313 5.24 -7.73 13.80
CA THR A 313 3.92 -7.12 14.04
C THR A 313 2.81 -7.74 13.17
N ILE A 314 3.02 -7.92 11.87
CA ILE A 314 2.00 -8.47 10.97
C ILE A 314 1.72 -9.95 11.27
N PRO A 315 2.74 -10.82 11.45
CA PRO A 315 2.48 -12.21 11.84
C PRO A 315 1.75 -12.36 13.18
N ASN A 316 2.03 -11.50 14.17
CA ASN A 316 1.29 -11.51 15.44
C ASN A 316 -0.17 -11.06 15.27
N ILE A 317 -0.44 -10.04 14.46
CA ILE A 317 -1.81 -9.63 14.13
C ILE A 317 -2.56 -10.78 13.46
N TYR A 318 -1.95 -11.40 12.45
CA TYR A 318 -2.52 -12.55 11.75
C TYR A 318 -2.84 -13.68 12.73
N LYS A 319 -1.86 -14.15 13.50
CA LYS A 319 -1.99 -15.23 14.50
C LYS A 319 -3.18 -14.97 15.43
N LYS A 320 -3.21 -13.80 16.07
CA LYS A 320 -4.25 -13.44 17.05
C LYS A 320 -5.64 -13.32 16.43
N LEU A 321 -5.75 -12.78 15.21
CA LEU A 321 -7.03 -12.71 14.49
C LEU A 321 -7.55 -14.11 14.17
N ILE A 322 -6.72 -14.98 13.60
CA ILE A 322 -7.17 -16.31 13.17
C ILE A 322 -7.43 -17.25 14.35
N GLU A 323 -6.73 -17.08 15.47
CA GLU A 323 -6.96 -17.85 16.70
C GLU A 323 -8.33 -17.51 17.31
N LYS A 324 -8.70 -16.22 17.35
CA LYS A 324 -9.98 -15.77 17.91
C LYS A 324 -11.15 -15.95 16.95
N MET A 325 -10.93 -15.76 15.64
CA MET A 325 -11.95 -15.89 14.61
C MET A 325 -11.30 -16.27 13.26
N PRO A 326 -11.29 -17.57 12.88
CA PRO A 326 -10.54 -18.03 11.71
C PRO A 326 -10.97 -17.44 10.36
N TYR A 327 -12.27 -17.15 10.22
CA TYR A 327 -12.90 -16.59 9.01
C TYR A 327 -13.97 -15.59 9.40
N VAL A 328 -14.20 -14.61 8.52
CA VAL A 328 -15.30 -13.66 8.63
C VAL A 328 -16.03 -13.55 7.30
N GLU A 329 -17.31 -13.21 7.35
CA GLU A 329 -18.08 -12.93 6.15
C GLU A 329 -17.39 -11.83 5.33
N LYS A 330 -17.20 -12.09 4.03
CA LYS A 330 -16.61 -11.12 3.10
C LYS A 330 -17.61 -10.00 2.80
N GLY A 331 -17.07 -8.83 2.49
CA GLY A 331 -17.86 -7.65 2.15
C GLY A 331 -18.09 -6.71 3.33
N ILE A 332 -18.76 -5.60 3.03
CA ILE A 332 -19.15 -4.57 3.98
C ILE A 332 -20.66 -4.34 3.88
N GLU A 333 -21.30 -4.01 4.99
CA GLU A 333 -22.70 -3.59 4.99
C GLU A 333 -22.79 -2.10 4.70
N ASP A 334 -23.42 -1.75 3.57
CA ASP A 334 -23.56 -0.37 3.11
C ASP A 334 -24.80 0.26 3.75
N ASN A 335 -24.67 0.66 5.02
CA ASN A 335 -25.69 1.39 5.77
C ASN A 335 -25.53 2.92 5.60
N VAL A 336 -25.31 3.39 4.37
CA VAL A 336 -25.19 4.84 4.09
C VAL A 336 -26.52 5.54 4.34
#